data_AF-A0AAV7T9Q1-F1
#
_entry.id   AF-A0AAV7T9Q1-F1
#
_cell.length_a   1.000
_cell.length_b   1.000
_cell.length_c   1.000
_cell.angle_alpha   90.00
_cell.angle_beta   90.00
_cell.angle_gamma   90.00
#
_symmetry.space_group_name_H-M   'P 1'
#
loop_
_entity.id
_entity.type
_entity.pdbx_description
1 polymer ?
#
loop_
_entity_poly.entity_id
_entity_poly.type
_entity_poly.pdbx_seq_one_letter_code
_entity_poly.pdbx_strand_id
1 'polypeptide(L)'
;MTPYLKPSNECERRYNSAHKRTRNLIERTIGLLKAQFRCLHRSGGALQYTPITAFKIVVACAILHNNATRRGLPLTPADPDSEDEEQEQPHRHHGDRSIANQGRLRRQHIATQYFGRYVSTSTILTY
;
A
#
# COMPACT_ATOMS: atom_id res chain seq x y z
N MET A 1 -0.82 5.01 7.07
CA MET A 1 -0.67 4.28 8.37
C MET A 1 0.81 4.13 8.63
N THR A 2 1.29 4.21 9.88
CA THR A 2 2.74 4.27 10.17
C THR A 2 3.29 2.95 10.72
N PRO A 3 4.54 2.55 10.40
CA PRO A 3 5.21 1.44 11.07
C PRO A 3 5.70 1.82 12.47
N TYR A 4 6.01 0.81 13.30
CA TYR A 4 6.80 1.00 14.53
C TYR A 4 8.28 1.11 14.16
N LEU A 5 8.94 2.22 14.51
CA LEU A 5 10.37 2.41 14.25
C LEU A 5 11.24 1.43 15.05
N LYS A 6 10.85 1.16 16.29
CA LYS A 6 11.50 0.22 17.20
C LYS A 6 10.43 -0.71 17.79
N PRO A 7 10.07 -1.81 17.10
CA PRO A 7 9.05 -2.72 17.61
C PRO A 7 9.56 -3.43 18.87
N SER A 8 8.84 -3.27 19.99
CA SER A 8 9.25 -3.79 21.29
C SER A 8 8.66 -5.17 21.60
N ASN A 9 7.56 -5.54 20.96
CA ASN A 9 6.87 -6.80 21.18
C ASN A 9 6.53 -7.53 19.87
N GLU A 10 6.12 -8.79 20.00
CA GLU A 10 5.85 -9.66 18.85
C GLU A 10 4.67 -9.18 18.00
N CYS A 11 3.64 -8.63 18.64
CA CYS A 11 2.50 -8.04 17.97
C CYS A 11 2.92 -6.87 17.05
N GLU A 12 3.79 -5.99 17.52
CA GLU A 12 4.34 -4.88 16.72
C GLU A 12 5.21 -5.36 15.55
N ARG A 13 6.04 -6.40 15.76
CA ARG A 13 6.83 -7.01 14.68
C ARG A 13 5.95 -7.60 13.59
N ARG A 14 4.90 -8.34 13.97
CA ARG A 14 3.93 -8.92 13.03
C ARG A 14 3.15 -7.85 12.28
N TYR A 15 2.70 -6.81 12.98
CA TYR A 15 2.08 -5.66 12.35
C TYR A 15 3.03 -5.03 11.32
N ASN A 16 4.29 -4.76 11.66
CA ASN A 16 5.26 -4.18 10.73
C ASN A 16 5.50 -5.08 9.50
N SER A 17 5.61 -6.40 9.70
CA SER A 17 5.78 -7.36 8.61
C SER A 17 4.59 -7.36 7.65
N ALA A 18 3.36 -7.44 8.18
CA ALA A 18 2.13 -7.37 7.40
C ALA A 18 1.98 -6.01 6.69
N HIS A 19 2.30 -4.92 7.39
CA HIS A 19 2.28 -3.58 6.84
C HIS A 19 3.25 -3.42 5.67
N LYS A 20 4.50 -3.90 5.81
CA LYS A 20 5.51 -3.90 4.75
C LYS A 20 5.05 -4.71 3.54
N ARG A 21 4.55 -5.93 3.77
CA ARG A 21 4.04 -6.80 2.69
C ARG A 21 2.89 -6.15 1.93
N THR A 22 1.97 -5.52 2.66
CA THR A 22 0.82 -4.83 2.07
C THR A 22 1.27 -3.62 1.25
N ARG A 23 2.17 -2.79 1.79
CA ARG A 23 2.72 -1.63 1.07
C ARG A 23 3.42 -2.06 -0.21
N ASN A 24 4.31 -3.06 -0.15
CA ASN A 24 5.01 -3.58 -1.32
C ASN A 24 4.03 -4.07 -2.42
N LEU A 25 2.94 -4.73 -2.03
CA LEU A 25 1.92 -5.19 -2.99
C LEU A 25 1.22 -3.99 -3.65
N ILE A 26 0.77 -3.03 -2.85
CA ILE A 26 0.06 -1.83 -3.32
C ILE A 26 0.95 -1.02 -4.26
N GLU A 27 2.21 -0.75 -3.87
CA GLU A 27 3.16 0.01 -4.70
C GLU A 27 3.42 -0.68 -6.04
N ARG A 28 3.65 -1.99 -6.03
CA ARG A 28 3.82 -2.77 -7.27
C ARG A 28 2.57 -2.71 -8.14
N THR A 29 1.37 -2.84 -7.56
CA THR A 29 0.12 -2.72 -8.31
C THR A 29 -0.06 -1.31 -8.90
N ILE A 30 0.27 -0.26 -8.17
CA ILE A 30 0.22 1.12 -8.66
C ILE A 30 1.22 1.31 -9.81
N GLY A 31 2.45 0.82 -9.67
CA GLY A 31 3.46 0.88 -10.73
C GLY A 31 3.00 0.18 -12.00
N LEU A 32 2.42 -1.02 -11.88
CA LEU A 32 1.84 -1.75 -13.03
C LEU A 32 0.71 -0.96 -13.71
N LEU A 33 -0.17 -0.32 -12.94
CA LEU A 33 -1.24 0.50 -13.49
C LEU A 33 -0.71 1.74 -14.20
N LYS A 34 0.29 2.43 -13.65
CA LYS A 34 0.92 3.59 -14.29
C LYS A 34 1.67 3.20 -15.58
N ALA A 35 2.37 2.07 -15.57
CA ALA A 35 3.06 1.55 -16.75
C ALA A 35 2.08 1.17 -17.87
N GLN A 36 0.95 0.53 -17.52
CA GLN A 36 -0.05 0.14 -18.50
C GLN A 36 -0.88 1.33 -19.01
N PHE A 37 -1.24 2.26 -18.12
CA PHE A 37 -2.12 3.38 -18.44
C PHE A 37 -1.37 4.70 -18.24
N ARG A 38 -0.80 5.23 -19.32
CA ARG A 38 -0.04 6.49 -19.30
C ARG A 38 -0.83 7.69 -18.76
N CYS A 39 -2.16 7.66 -18.82
CA CYS A 39 -3.02 8.68 -18.19
C CYS A 39 -2.90 8.75 -16.66
N LEU A 40 -2.42 7.67 -16.01
CA LEU A 40 -2.10 7.64 -14.58
C LEU A 40 -0.65 8.05 -14.30
N HIS A 41 0.22 7.99 -15.30
CA HIS A 41 1.63 8.34 -15.18
C HIS A 41 1.83 9.85 -15.37
N ARG A 42 2.85 10.43 -14.72
CA ARG A 42 3.11 11.88 -14.78
C ARG A 42 3.43 12.37 -16.19
N SER A 43 4.12 11.55 -16.99
CA SER A 43 4.39 11.86 -18.40
C SER A 43 3.14 11.96 -19.28
N GLY A 44 2.00 11.40 -18.85
CA GLY A 44 0.71 11.58 -19.50
C GLY A 44 -0.01 12.87 -19.12
N GLY A 45 0.64 13.79 -18.41
CA GLY A 45 0.08 15.10 -18.02
C GLY A 45 -0.50 15.19 -16.60
N ALA A 46 -0.42 14.09 -15.83
CA ALA A 46 -1.14 13.89 -14.57
C ALA A 46 -2.67 14.06 -14.71
N LEU A 47 -3.45 13.47 -13.80
CA LEU A 47 -4.90 13.60 -13.84
C LEU A 47 -5.34 15.00 -13.42
N GLN A 48 -5.56 15.89 -14.40
CA GLN A 48 -6.10 17.25 -14.21
C GLN A 48 -7.62 17.24 -14.02
N TYR A 49 -8.11 16.37 -13.14
CA TYR A 49 -9.54 16.17 -12.89
C TYR A 49 -9.86 16.39 -11.42
N THR A 50 -11.14 16.66 -11.13
CA THR A 50 -11.61 16.65 -9.74
C THR A 50 -11.34 15.29 -9.10
N PRO A 51 -11.14 15.20 -7.77
CA PRO A 51 -10.85 13.93 -7.10
C PRO A 51 -11.87 12.84 -7.40
N ILE A 52 -13.14 13.20 -7.55
CA ILE A 52 -14.24 12.28 -7.89
C ILE A 52 -14.04 11.69 -9.29
N THR A 53 -13.68 12.52 -10.27
CA THR A 53 -13.46 12.06 -11.64
C THR A 53 -12.15 11.30 -11.77
N ALA A 54 -11.08 11.75 -11.11
CA ALA A 54 -9.81 11.03 -11.07
C ALA A 54 -9.99 9.63 -10.47
N PHE A 55 -10.77 9.50 -9.39
CA PHE A 55 -11.10 8.20 -8.79
C PHE A 55 -11.81 7.28 -9.79
N LYS A 56 -12.79 7.78 -10.54
CA LYS A 56 -13.49 6.99 -11.58
C LYS A 56 -12.51 6.48 -12.65
N ILE A 57 -11.55 7.29 -13.06
CA ILE A 57 -10.53 6.90 -14.05
C ILE A 57 -9.63 5.80 -13.48
N VAL A 58 -9.16 5.94 -12.24
CA VAL A 58 -8.36 4.90 -11.57
C VAL A 58 -9.12 3.58 -11.46
N VAL A 59 -10.40 3.63 -11.08
CA VAL A 59 -11.28 2.44 -11.01
C VAL A 59 -11.43 1.78 -12.38
N ALA A 60 -11.68 2.57 -13.43
CA ALA A 60 -11.77 2.05 -14.80
C ALA A 60 -10.47 1.36 -15.23
N CYS A 61 -9.31 1.96 -14.95
CA CYS A 61 -8.00 1.35 -15.22
C CYS A 61 -7.82 0.02 -14.49
N ALA A 62 -8.21 -0.06 -13.20
CA ALA A 62 -8.14 -1.31 -12.45
C ALA A 62 -9.07 -2.40 -13.02
N ILE A 63 -10.28 -2.04 -13.45
CA ILE A 63 -11.21 -2.97 -14.10
C ILE A 63 -10.60 -3.49 -15.41
N LEU A 64 -10.05 -2.61 -16.24
CA LEU A 64 -9.44 -2.97 -17.51
C LEU A 64 -8.20 -3.86 -17.31
N HIS A 65 -7.34 -3.53 -16.34
CA HIS A 65 -6.21 -4.36 -15.95
C HIS A 65 -6.65 -5.78 -15.59
N ASN A 66 -7.63 -5.91 -14.68
CA ASN A 66 -8.14 -7.21 -14.25
C ASN A 66 -8.71 -8.03 -15.41
N ASN A 67 -9.40 -7.38 -16.35
CA ASN A 67 -9.92 -8.04 -17.55
C ASN A 67 -8.79 -8.52 -18.46
N ALA A 68 -7.76 -7.69 -18.69
CA ALA A 68 -6.61 -8.05 -19.49
C ALA A 68 -5.84 -9.24 -18.89
N THR A 69 -5.59 -9.22 -17.57
CA THR A 69 -4.94 -10.32 -16.84
C THR A 69 -5.73 -11.62 -16.96
N ARG A 70 -7.06 -11.58 -16.77
CA ARG A 70 -7.93 -12.77 -16.89
C ARG A 70 -7.94 -13.37 -18.29
N ARG A 71 -7.77 -12.54 -19.31
CA ARG A 71 -7.72 -12.97 -20.72
C ARG A 71 -6.32 -13.35 -21.19
N GLY A 72 -5.30 -13.28 -20.31
CA GLY A 72 -3.92 -13.56 -20.67
C GLY A 72 -3.35 -12.58 -21.70
N LEU A 73 -3.89 -11.36 -21.78
CA LEU A 73 -3.38 -10.36 -22.69
C LEU A 73 -1.98 -9.91 -22.23
N PRO A 74 -1.06 -9.66 -23.17
CA PRO A 74 0.24 -9.11 -22.82
C PRO A 74 0.03 -7.76 -22.15
N LEU A 75 0.40 -7.69 -20.87
CA LEU A 75 0.54 -6.42 -20.17
C LEU A 75 1.79 -5.75 -20.74
N THR A 76 1.72 -4.46 -21.03
CA THR A 76 2.89 -3.68 -21.45
C THR A 76 4.03 -3.94 -20.46
N PRO A 77 5.24 -4.30 -20.92
CA PRO A 77 6.39 -4.40 -20.04
C PRO A 77 6.52 -3.09 -19.27
N ALA A 78 6.86 -3.15 -17.99
CA ALA A 78 7.28 -1.95 -17.28
C ALA A 78 8.46 -1.37 -18.08
N ASP A 79 8.34 -0.11 -18.55
CA ASP A 79 9.46 0.57 -19.20
C ASP A 79 10.62 0.56 -18.18
N PRO A 80 11.79 -0.06 -18.47
CA PRO A 80 12.90 -0.09 -17.52
C PRO A 80 13.41 1.31 -17.18
N ASP A 81 13.12 2.29 -18.04
CA ASP A 81 13.44 3.71 -17.88
C ASP A 81 12.29 4.52 -17.25
N SER A 82 11.18 3.87 -16.87
CA SER A 82 10.14 4.50 -16.04
C SER A 82 10.62 4.50 -14.59
N GLU A 83 11.65 5.29 -14.33
CA GLU A 83 12.02 5.71 -13.00
C GLU A 83 10.88 6.59 -12.46
N ASP A 84 9.84 5.94 -11.91
CA ASP A 84 8.98 6.55 -10.90
C ASP A 84 9.87 6.75 -9.65
N GLU A 85 10.84 7.66 -9.73
CA GLU A 85 11.41 8.30 -8.55
C GLU A 85 10.31 9.19 -7.94
N GLU A 86 9.28 8.55 -7.36
CA GLU A 86 8.56 9.16 -6.25
C GLU A 86 9.56 9.25 -5.11
N GLN A 87 10.46 10.23 -5.19
CA GLN A 87 11.19 10.72 -4.04
C GLN A 87 10.10 11.06 -3.02
N GLU A 88 9.95 10.22 -1.99
CA GLU A 88 9.29 10.61 -0.75
C GLU A 88 10.11 11.79 -0.23
N GLN A 89 9.86 12.99 -0.77
CA GLN A 89 10.29 14.20 -0.10
C GLN A 89 9.71 14.05 1.31
N PRO A 90 10.53 14.19 2.36
CA PRO A 90 10.02 14.18 3.71
C PRO A 90 9.08 15.38 3.77
N HIS A 91 7.80 15.14 3.55
CA HIS A 91 6.75 16.10 3.78
C HIS A 91 6.96 16.43 5.24
N ARG A 92 7.57 17.58 5.54
CA ARG A 92 7.61 18.12 6.87
C ARG A 92 6.16 18.33 7.22
N HIS A 93 5.55 17.30 7.78
CA HIS A 93 4.24 17.40 8.36
C HIS A 93 4.50 18.34 9.52
N HIS A 94 4.18 19.62 9.34
CA HIS A 94 3.81 20.45 10.46
C HIS A 94 2.45 19.93 10.96
N GLY A 95 2.45 18.65 11.33
CA GLY A 95 1.29 17.90 11.68
C GLY A 95 0.88 18.41 13.03
N ASP A 96 -0.35 18.89 13.11
CA ASP A 96 -1.04 19.04 14.38
C ASP A 96 -0.74 17.79 15.22
N ARG A 97 -0.17 18.01 16.40
CA ARG A 97 0.22 16.95 17.34
C ARG A 97 -0.97 16.03 17.62
N SER A 98 -2.20 16.55 17.53
CA SER A 98 -3.46 15.79 17.59
C SER A 98 -3.55 14.70 16.51
N ILE A 99 -3.29 15.03 15.24
CA ILE A 99 -3.37 14.10 14.10
C ILE A 99 -2.30 13.02 14.22
N ALA A 100 -1.07 13.40 14.59
CA ALA A 100 0.02 12.46 14.80
C ALA A 100 -0.29 11.47 15.96
N ASN A 101 -0.92 11.96 17.03
CA ASN A 101 -1.40 11.11 18.13
C ASN A 101 -2.49 10.14 17.66
N GLN A 102 -3.47 10.61 16.89
CA GLN A 102 -4.56 9.78 16.39
C GLN A 102 -4.06 8.65 15.49
N GLY A 103 -3.07 8.92 14.63
CA GLY A 103 -2.43 7.91 13.80
C GLY A 103 -1.72 6.82 14.61
N ARG A 104 -1.03 7.20 15.70
CA ARG A 104 -0.40 6.25 16.63
C ARG A 104 -1.44 5.39 17.36
N LEU A 105 -2.52 6.00 17.85
CA LEU A 105 -3.59 5.28 18.54
C LEU A 105 -4.28 4.28 17.62
N ARG A 106 -4.59 4.67 16.38
CA ARG A 106 -5.16 3.75 15.38
C ARG A 106 -4.23 2.60 15.05
N ARG A 107 -2.93 2.87 14.87
CA ARG A 107 -1.93 1.81 14.70
C ARG A 107 -1.91 0.85 15.88
N GLN A 108 -1.88 1.37 17.10
CA GLN A 108 -1.83 0.56 18.32
C GLN A 108 -3.08 -0.29 18.50
N HIS A 109 -4.25 0.25 18.18
CA HIS A 109 -5.50 -0.50 18.14
C HIS A 109 -5.44 -1.66 17.14
N ILE A 110 -5.01 -1.41 15.90
CA ILE A 110 -4.90 -2.45 14.86
C ILE A 110 -3.86 -3.51 15.24
N ALA A 111 -2.69 -3.10 15.74
CA ALA A 111 -1.67 -4.02 16.22
C ALA A 111 -2.28 -4.94 17.30
N THR A 112 -2.83 -4.36 18.37
CA THR A 112 -3.36 -5.13 19.50
C THR A 112 -4.52 -6.03 19.10
N GLN A 113 -5.46 -5.55 18.30
CA GLN A 113 -6.66 -6.28 17.92
C GLN A 113 -6.36 -7.46 17.00
N TYR A 114 -5.55 -7.26 15.96
CA TYR A 114 -5.35 -8.25 14.89
C TYR A 114 -4.05 -9.05 15.04
N PHE A 115 -3.07 -8.53 15.78
CA PHE A 115 -1.74 -9.16 15.94
C PHE A 115 -1.40 -9.48 17.40
N GLY A 116 -2.24 -9.09 18.36
CA GLY A 116 -2.05 -9.36 19.79
C GLY A 116 -2.56 -10.72 20.28
N ARG A 117 -3.43 -11.39 19.52
CA ARG A 117 -3.97 -12.71 19.88
C ARG A 117 -3.20 -13.82 19.17
N TYR A 118 -2.14 -14.29 19.81
CA TYR A 118 -1.60 -15.62 19.52
C TYR A 118 -1.37 -16.34 20.85
N VAL A 119 -2.29 -17.26 21.15
CA VAL A 119 -2.09 -18.31 22.15
C VAL A 119 -1.23 -19.36 21.45
N SER A 120 -0.10 -19.71 22.04
CA SER A 120 0.71 -20.84 21.60
C SER A 120 -0.12 -22.12 21.72
N THR A 121 -0.75 -22.58 20.64
CA THR A 121 -1.22 -23.97 20.54
C THR A 121 -0.05 -24.85 20.10
N SER A 122 1.00 -24.90 20.91
CA SER A 122 2.01 -25.97 20.91
C SER A 122 1.78 -26.83 22.15
N THR A 123 0.63 -27.49 22.20
CA THR A 123 0.39 -28.68 23.03
C THR A 123 -0.77 -29.43 22.40
N ILE A 124 -0.63 -30.75 22.26
CA ILE A 124 -1.54 -31.70 21.58
C ILE A 124 -1.11 -31.96 20.12
N LEU A 125 -0.11 -32.82 19.96
CA LEU A 125 -0.19 -34.06 19.17
C LEU A 125 1.17 -34.79 19.27
N THR A 126 1.39 -35.43 20.41
CA THR A 126 2.20 -36.66 20.50
C THR A 126 1.26 -37.74 20.99
N TYR A 127 0.77 -38.54 20.05
CA TYR A 127 0.27 -39.89 20.27
C TYR A 127 1.03 -40.78 19.30
#